data_AF-A0A538T9X2-F1
#
_entry.id   AF-A0A538T9X2-F1
#
_cell.length_a   1.000
_cell.length_b   1.000
_cell.length_c   1.000
_cell.angle_alpha   90.00
_cell.angle_beta   90.00
_cell.angle_gamma   90.00
#
_symmetry.space_group_name_H-M   'P 1'
#
loop_
_entity.id
_entity.type
_entity.pdbx_description
1 polymer ?
#
loop_
_entity_poly.entity_id
_entity_poly.type
_entity_poly.pdbx_seq_one_letter_code
_entity_poly.pdbx_strand_id
1 'polypeptide(L)'
;MKTKIVKTKAPGKTSTRQGGPATDHIDAARRAQGAIKQDPNAPENYTALAGALRMLAQFVRERNPESSDNLLHLACAAAWEAKSRSDPALISGRTKQEIKVLTAWVRTKNHLSPDAAEAMMERIRSEYLERALNSSDAGYLLGFVRG
;
A
#
# COMPACT_ATOMS: atom_id res chain seq x y z
N MET A 1 -33.96 -52.85 21.21
CA MET A 1 -33.99 -51.59 20.45
C MET A 1 -32.67 -50.85 20.66
N LYS A 2 -31.85 -50.66 19.61
CA LYS A 2 -30.60 -49.89 19.67
C LYS A 2 -30.62 -48.87 18.53
N THR A 3 -30.76 -47.60 18.88
CA THR A 3 -30.85 -46.47 17.94
C THR A 3 -29.45 -46.13 17.43
N LYS A 4 -29.22 -46.24 16.11
CA LYS A 4 -27.99 -45.78 15.45
C LYS A 4 -28.04 -44.25 15.33
N ILE A 5 -27.08 -43.56 15.94
CA ILE A 5 -26.86 -42.12 15.73
C ILE A 5 -26.07 -41.96 14.42
N VAL A 6 -26.73 -41.42 13.39
CA VAL A 6 -26.09 -41.02 12.14
C VAL A 6 -25.38 -39.69 12.38
N LYS A 7 -24.05 -39.71 12.35
CA LYS A 7 -23.21 -38.51 12.44
C LYS A 7 -23.27 -37.77 11.11
N THR A 8 -24.12 -36.75 11.03
CA THR A 8 -24.18 -35.81 9.91
C THR A 8 -22.87 -35.01 9.86
N LYS A 9 -22.16 -35.17 8.74
CA LYS A 9 -20.93 -34.45 8.41
C LYS A 9 -21.34 -33.01 8.06
N ALA A 10 -20.86 -32.03 8.81
CA ALA A 10 -21.05 -30.62 8.51
C ALA A 10 -20.50 -30.28 7.11
N PRO A 11 -21.15 -29.39 6.34
CA PRO A 11 -20.70 -29.04 4.99
C PRO A 11 -19.35 -28.34 5.08
N GLY A 12 -18.44 -28.77 4.19
CA GLY A 12 -17.06 -28.31 4.13
C GLY A 12 -16.99 -26.78 4.10
N LYS A 13 -16.15 -26.24 4.97
CA LYS A 13 -15.63 -24.87 4.85
C LYS A 13 -15.11 -24.72 3.42
N THR A 14 -15.78 -23.89 2.65
CA THR A 14 -15.25 -23.29 1.43
C THR A 14 -13.89 -22.71 1.81
N SER A 15 -12.84 -23.39 1.33
CA SER A 15 -11.48 -22.88 1.37
C SER A 15 -11.44 -21.65 0.47
N THR A 16 -11.74 -20.49 1.05
CA THR A 16 -11.16 -19.24 0.56
C THR A 16 -9.66 -19.52 0.51
N ARG A 17 -9.08 -19.47 -0.68
CA ARG A 17 -7.63 -19.46 -0.87
C ARG A 17 -7.10 -18.35 0.03
N GLN A 18 -6.60 -18.70 1.22
CA GLN A 18 -5.94 -17.77 2.10
C GLN A 18 -4.64 -17.43 1.39
N GLY A 19 -4.67 -16.35 0.62
CA GLY A 19 -3.45 -15.69 0.17
C GLY A 19 -2.61 -15.36 1.39
N GLY A 20 -1.28 -15.48 1.28
CA GLY A 20 -0.40 -15.03 2.35
C GLY A 20 -0.48 -13.51 2.55
N PRO A 21 0.13 -12.97 3.62
CA PRO A 21 0.09 -11.52 3.90
C PRO A 21 0.53 -10.63 2.72
N ALA A 22 1.46 -11.10 1.90
CA ALA A 22 1.91 -10.41 0.69
C ALA A 22 0.82 -10.24 -0.37
N THR A 23 0.04 -11.29 -0.61
CA THR A 23 -1.04 -11.25 -1.61
C THR A 23 -2.16 -10.33 -1.15
N ASP A 24 -2.42 -10.25 0.16
CA ASP A 24 -3.42 -9.32 0.71
C ASP A 24 -3.02 -7.86 0.49
N HIS A 25 -1.73 -7.53 0.63
CA HIS A 25 -1.22 -6.17 0.38
C HIS A 25 -1.20 -5.82 -1.11
N ILE A 26 -0.90 -6.78 -1.99
CA ILE A 26 -1.01 -6.59 -3.46
C ILE A 26 -2.47 -6.32 -3.85
N ASP A 27 -3.41 -7.11 -3.33
CA ASP A 27 -4.83 -6.94 -3.64
C ASP A 27 -5.40 -5.66 -3.04
N ALA A 28 -4.92 -5.23 -1.88
CA ALA A 28 -5.25 -3.93 -1.32
C ALA A 28 -4.74 -2.76 -2.20
N ALA A 29 -3.50 -2.83 -2.69
CA ALA A 29 -2.95 -1.82 -3.59
C ALA A 29 -3.75 -1.75 -4.89
N ARG A 30 -4.10 -2.90 -5.48
CA ARG A 30 -4.94 -2.97 -6.70
C ARG A 30 -6.32 -2.37 -6.49
N ARG A 31 -6.97 -2.67 -5.37
CA ARG A 31 -8.28 -2.09 -5.04
C ARG A 31 -8.20 -0.58 -4.89
N ALA A 32 -7.16 -0.08 -4.22
CA ALA A 32 -6.94 1.36 -4.09
C ALA A 32 -6.70 2.03 -5.45
N GLN A 33 -5.85 1.45 -6.32
CA GLN A 33 -5.65 1.94 -7.70
C GLN A 33 -6.97 1.95 -8.50
N GLY A 34 -7.80 0.91 -8.36
CA GLY A 34 -9.12 0.85 -8.97
C GLY A 34 -10.05 1.97 -8.48
N ALA A 35 -10.04 2.24 -7.18
CA ALA A 35 -10.81 3.33 -6.58
C ALA A 35 -10.32 4.71 -7.07
N ILE A 36 -9.01 4.93 -7.19
CA ILE A 36 -8.45 6.18 -7.74
C ILE A 36 -8.89 6.40 -9.20
N LYS A 37 -8.95 5.33 -10.00
CA LYS A 37 -9.44 5.45 -11.39
C LYS A 37 -10.91 5.85 -11.46
N GLN A 38 -11.72 5.42 -10.50
CA GLN A 38 -13.15 5.76 -10.42
C GLN A 38 -13.36 7.16 -9.85
N ASP A 39 -12.61 7.52 -8.81
CA ASP A 39 -12.63 8.83 -8.19
C ASP A 39 -11.18 9.30 -7.91
N PRO A 40 -10.58 10.06 -8.85
CA PRO A 40 -9.23 10.57 -8.70
C PRO A 40 -9.15 11.76 -7.73
N ASN A 41 -10.27 12.32 -7.29
CA ASN A 41 -10.26 13.48 -6.39
C ASN A 41 -10.34 13.09 -4.91
N ALA A 42 -10.72 11.84 -4.61
CA ALA A 42 -10.79 11.28 -3.27
C ALA A 42 -9.39 11.00 -2.64
N PRO A 43 -8.90 11.82 -1.69
CA PRO A 43 -7.58 11.63 -1.06
C PRO A 43 -7.44 10.34 -0.25
N GLU A 44 -8.55 9.78 0.24
CA GLU A 44 -8.61 8.52 0.96
C GLU A 44 -8.16 7.32 0.10
N ASN A 45 -8.42 7.36 -1.21
CA ASN A 45 -8.01 6.30 -2.13
C ASN A 45 -6.48 6.26 -2.26
N TYR A 46 -5.84 7.43 -2.35
CA TYR A 46 -4.38 7.57 -2.33
C TYR A 46 -3.78 7.18 -0.96
N THR A 47 -4.46 7.51 0.13
CA THR A 47 -4.06 7.09 1.48
C THR A 47 -4.09 5.56 1.63
N ALA A 48 -5.12 4.91 1.09
CA ALA A 48 -5.23 3.45 1.08
C ALA A 48 -4.11 2.81 0.25
N LEU A 49 -3.80 3.38 -0.91
CA LEU A 49 -2.70 2.95 -1.76
C LEU A 49 -1.35 3.04 -1.04
N ALA A 50 -1.06 4.19 -0.42
CA ALA A 50 0.18 4.40 0.34
C ALA A 50 0.36 3.36 1.45
N GLY A 51 -0.69 3.11 2.23
CA GLY A 51 -0.66 2.11 3.29
C GLY A 51 -0.42 0.69 2.75
N ALA A 52 -1.09 0.31 1.66
CA ALA A 52 -0.92 -1.00 1.05
C ALA A 52 0.52 -1.21 0.52
N LEU A 53 1.07 -0.21 -0.17
CA LEU A 53 2.45 -0.24 -0.68
C LEU A 53 3.47 -0.29 0.44
N ARG A 54 3.29 0.48 1.51
CA ARG A 54 4.17 0.46 2.69
C ARG A 54 4.17 -0.90 3.37
N MET A 55 3.00 -1.53 3.53
CA MET A 55 2.90 -2.87 4.12
C MET A 55 3.56 -3.93 3.23
N LEU A 56 3.39 -3.83 1.91
CA LEU A 56 4.08 -4.70 0.96
C LEU A 56 5.61 -4.52 1.04
N ALA A 57 6.08 -3.27 1.15
CA ALA A 57 7.52 -2.97 1.31
C ALA A 57 8.09 -3.65 2.56
N GLN A 58 7.39 -3.55 3.69
CA GLN A 58 7.80 -4.22 4.94
C GLN A 58 7.89 -5.73 4.77
N PHE A 59 6.96 -6.34 4.04
CA PHE A 59 6.97 -7.78 3.80
C PHE A 59 8.17 -8.24 2.97
N VAL A 60 8.57 -7.48 1.95
CA VAL A 60 9.66 -7.88 1.03
C VAL A 60 11.04 -7.41 1.49
N ARG A 61 11.13 -6.54 2.51
CA ARG A 61 12.37 -5.87 2.92
C ARG A 61 13.56 -6.80 3.16
N GLU A 62 13.35 -7.92 3.84
CA GLU A 62 14.44 -8.85 4.18
C GLU A 62 14.93 -9.64 2.96
N ARG A 63 14.02 -9.94 2.03
CA ARG A 63 14.31 -10.74 0.83
C ARG A 63 14.90 -9.90 -0.29
N ASN A 64 14.32 -8.70 -0.47
CA ASN A 64 14.69 -7.80 -1.54
C ASN A 64 14.61 -6.33 -1.06
N PRO A 65 15.70 -5.80 -0.46
CA PRO A 65 15.76 -4.44 0.06
C PRO A 65 15.51 -3.36 -1.01
N GLU A 66 16.05 -3.54 -2.22
CA GLU A 66 15.86 -2.61 -3.33
C GLU A 66 14.38 -2.50 -3.73
N SER A 67 13.69 -3.64 -3.74
CA SER A 67 12.26 -3.71 -4.01
C SER A 67 11.42 -3.03 -2.93
N SER A 68 11.78 -3.24 -1.67
CA SER A 68 11.18 -2.52 -0.55
C SER A 68 11.34 -1.01 -0.70
N ASP A 69 12.53 -0.54 -1.05
CA ASP A 69 12.80 0.89 -1.23
C ASP A 69 12.01 1.50 -2.38
N ASN A 70 11.90 0.78 -3.50
CA ASN A 70 11.07 1.20 -4.62
C ASN A 70 9.59 1.28 -4.23
N LEU A 71 9.07 0.29 -3.50
CA LEU A 71 7.71 0.31 -2.97
C LEU A 71 7.48 1.50 -2.02
N LEU A 72 8.49 1.86 -1.22
CA LEU A 72 8.42 3.02 -0.34
C LEU A 72 8.42 4.34 -1.11
N HIS A 73 9.15 4.46 -2.23
CA HIS A 73 9.01 5.64 -3.11
C HIS A 73 7.59 5.75 -3.70
N LEU A 74 7.00 4.64 -4.14
CA LEU A 74 5.61 4.63 -4.62
C LEU A 74 4.62 5.01 -3.50
N ALA A 75 4.83 4.48 -2.29
CA ALA A 75 4.02 4.83 -1.12
C ALA A 75 4.14 6.32 -0.77
N CYS A 76 5.36 6.88 -0.81
CA CYS A 76 5.60 8.31 -0.61
C CYS A 76 4.82 9.16 -1.62
N ALA A 77 4.87 8.79 -2.90
CA ALA A 77 4.15 9.51 -3.95
C ALA A 77 2.64 9.49 -3.71
N ALA A 78 2.07 8.34 -3.38
CA ALA A 78 0.64 8.22 -3.07
C ALA A 78 0.26 9.01 -1.81
N ALA A 79 1.06 8.96 -0.74
CA ALA A 79 0.76 9.70 0.49
C ALA A 79 0.87 11.22 0.30
N TRP A 80 1.84 11.68 -0.48
CA TRP A 80 1.99 13.10 -0.78
C TRP A 80 0.89 13.61 -1.70
N GLU A 81 0.46 12.80 -2.66
CA GLU A 81 -0.72 13.13 -3.48
C GLU A 81 -2.00 13.20 -2.63
N ALA A 82 -2.17 12.30 -1.65
CA ALA A 82 -3.26 12.39 -0.68
C ALA A 82 -3.21 13.70 0.13
N LYS A 83 -2.01 14.15 0.54
CA LYS A 83 -1.80 15.46 1.20
C LYS A 83 -2.26 16.59 0.27
N SER A 84 -1.77 16.61 -0.97
CA SER A 84 -2.02 17.68 -1.93
C SER A 84 -3.48 17.79 -2.37
N ARG A 85 -4.23 16.67 -2.34
CA ARG A 85 -5.66 16.63 -2.65
C ARG A 85 -6.55 16.90 -1.43
N SER A 86 -6.00 16.84 -0.23
CA SER A 86 -6.76 17.11 0.99
C SER A 86 -6.89 18.61 1.22
N ASP A 87 -8.06 19.04 1.70
CA ASP A 87 -8.17 20.33 2.38
C ASP A 87 -7.29 20.30 3.66
N PRO A 88 -6.38 21.26 3.86
CA PRO A 88 -5.56 21.35 5.07
C PRO A 88 -6.37 21.26 6.37
N ALA A 89 -7.61 21.77 6.39
CA ALA A 89 -8.50 21.71 7.55
C ALA A 89 -9.14 20.33 7.76
N LEU A 90 -9.29 19.52 6.70
CA LEU A 90 -10.06 18.26 6.72
C LEU A 90 -9.20 17.01 6.47
N ILE A 91 -7.88 17.15 6.35
CA ILE A 91 -6.99 16.01 6.15
C ILE A 91 -7.17 14.96 7.27
N SER A 92 -7.46 13.73 6.86
CA SER A 92 -7.78 12.63 7.76
C SER A 92 -6.58 12.29 8.67
N GLY A 93 -6.87 11.80 9.88
CA GLY A 93 -5.84 11.33 10.80
C GLY A 93 -4.97 10.21 10.21
N ARG A 94 -5.56 9.35 9.38
CA ARG A 94 -4.86 8.28 8.67
C ARG A 94 -3.88 8.83 7.64
N THR A 95 -4.31 9.81 6.84
CA THR A 95 -3.46 10.48 5.85
C THR A 95 -2.30 11.19 6.54
N LYS A 96 -2.56 11.94 7.61
CA LYS A 96 -1.53 12.57 8.44
C LYS A 96 -0.50 11.56 8.95
N GLN A 97 -0.94 10.39 9.39
CA GLN A 97 -0.03 9.36 9.89
C GLN A 97 0.85 8.78 8.78
N GLU A 98 0.28 8.45 7.61
CA GLU A 98 1.06 7.93 6.48
C GLU A 98 2.11 8.94 6.00
N ILE A 99 1.74 10.22 5.89
CA ILE A 99 2.70 11.29 5.54
C ILE A 99 3.83 11.34 6.56
N LYS A 100 3.52 11.34 7.87
CA LYS A 100 4.55 11.38 8.92
C LYS A 100 5.53 10.21 8.82
N VAL A 101 5.01 8.99 8.66
CA VAL A 101 5.82 7.78 8.57
C VAL A 101 6.73 7.81 7.34
N LEU A 102 6.19 8.18 6.19
CA LEU A 102 6.93 8.17 4.92
C LEU A 102 7.93 9.32 4.82
N THR A 103 7.58 10.52 5.29
CA THR A 103 8.54 11.63 5.42
C THR A 103 9.68 11.25 6.38
N ALA A 104 9.40 10.57 7.50
CA ALA A 104 10.45 10.10 8.40
C ALA A 104 11.38 9.09 7.71
N TRP A 105 10.85 8.17 6.91
CA TRP A 105 11.67 7.26 6.11
C TRP A 105 12.58 8.00 5.11
N VAL A 106 12.05 8.96 4.35
CA VAL A 106 12.83 9.80 3.41
C VAL A 106 13.94 10.54 4.15
N ARG A 107 13.64 11.11 5.33
CA ARG A 107 14.62 11.81 6.17
C ARG A 107 15.74 10.91 6.60
N THR A 108 15.42 9.73 7.11
CA THR A 108 16.42 8.77 7.59
C THR A 108 17.28 8.26 6.44
N LYS A 109 16.67 7.95 5.30
CA LYS A 109 17.37 7.40 4.13
C LYS A 109 18.36 8.40 3.50
N ASN A 110 18.00 9.67 3.46
CA ASN A 110 18.78 10.71 2.75
C ASN A 110 19.48 11.70 3.71
N HIS A 111 19.41 11.48 5.01
CA HIS A 111 19.97 12.35 6.05
C HIS A 111 19.51 13.82 5.94
N LEU A 112 18.20 14.02 5.78
CA LEU A 112 17.62 15.34 5.48
C LEU A 112 17.05 16.05 6.72
N SER A 113 17.11 17.38 6.68
CA SER A 113 16.30 18.24 7.55
C SER A 113 14.79 18.06 7.27
N PRO A 114 13.90 18.51 8.17
CA PRO A 114 12.46 18.45 7.93
C PRO A 114 12.04 19.06 6.59
N ASP A 115 12.46 20.30 6.31
CA ASP A 115 12.05 21.04 5.11
C ASP A 115 12.59 20.40 3.83
N ALA A 116 13.85 19.95 3.86
CA ALA A 116 14.46 19.26 2.73
C ALA A 116 13.75 17.94 2.43
N ALA A 117 13.21 17.26 3.44
CA ALA A 117 12.43 16.06 3.23
C ALA A 117 11.03 16.33 2.67
N GLU A 118 10.38 17.44 3.04
CA GLU A 118 9.13 17.84 2.38
C GLU A 118 9.35 18.14 0.90
N ALA A 119 10.43 18.86 0.57
CA ALA A 119 10.83 19.10 -0.82
C ALA A 119 11.14 17.78 -1.57
N MET A 120 11.79 16.83 -0.90
CA MET A 120 12.06 15.51 -1.48
C MET A 120 10.78 14.68 -1.66
N MET A 121 9.81 14.75 -0.74
CA MET A 121 8.51 14.10 -0.91
C MET A 121 7.76 14.64 -2.12
N GLU A 122 7.80 15.95 -2.36
CA GLU A 122 7.21 16.58 -3.55
C GLU A 122 7.88 16.10 -4.85
N ARG A 123 9.21 15.99 -4.84
CA ARG A 123 9.97 15.44 -5.95
C ARG A 123 9.63 13.97 -6.20
N ILE A 124 9.60 13.14 -5.16
CA ILE A 124 9.22 11.72 -5.26
C ILE A 124 7.79 11.59 -5.81
N ARG A 125 6.85 12.43 -5.37
CA ARG A 125 5.50 12.46 -5.93
C ARG A 125 5.53 12.67 -7.44
N SER A 126 6.23 13.69 -7.90
CA SER A 126 6.30 14.03 -9.32
C SER A 126 6.92 12.90 -10.15
N GLU A 127 7.95 12.22 -9.63
CA GLU A 127 8.66 11.15 -10.34
C GLU A 127 7.93 9.79 -10.30
N TYR A 128 7.20 9.48 -9.22
CA TYR A 128 6.71 8.12 -8.96
C TYR A 128 5.18 7.99 -8.96
N LEU A 129 4.41 9.08 -8.98
CA LEU A 129 2.95 9.01 -8.88
C LEU A 129 2.34 8.20 -10.02
N GLU A 130 2.72 8.45 -11.27
CA GLU A 130 2.19 7.71 -12.41
C GLU A 130 2.43 6.20 -12.27
N ARG A 131 3.64 5.81 -11.85
CA ARG A 131 4.00 4.42 -11.56
C ARG A 131 3.18 3.85 -10.40
N ALA A 132 2.89 4.63 -9.37
CA ALA A 132 2.07 4.19 -8.24
C ALA A 132 0.61 3.94 -8.65
N LEU A 133 0.09 4.69 -9.63
CA LEU A 133 -1.30 4.56 -10.11
C LEU A 133 -1.48 3.47 -11.17
N ASN A 134 -0.42 3.14 -11.91
CA ASN A 134 -0.50 2.18 -13.01
C ASN A 134 -0.54 0.72 -12.51
N SER A 135 -1.76 0.16 -12.54
CA SER A 135 -2.07 -1.24 -12.19
C SER A 135 -1.57 -2.28 -13.20
N SER A 136 -1.28 -1.87 -14.44
CA SER A 136 -0.92 -2.76 -15.56
C SER A 136 0.47 -3.38 -15.40
N ASP A 137 1.30 -2.78 -14.54
CA ASP A 137 2.63 -3.27 -14.18
C ASP A 137 2.58 -4.15 -12.91
N ALA A 138 1.46 -4.83 -12.67
CA ALA A 138 1.32 -5.76 -11.53
C ALA A 138 2.29 -6.96 -11.61
N GLY A 139 2.93 -7.17 -12.78
CA GLY A 139 4.09 -8.05 -12.93
C GLY A 139 5.28 -7.58 -12.07
N TYR A 140 5.48 -6.28 -11.89
CA TYR A 140 6.51 -5.71 -11.03
C TYR A 140 6.24 -5.94 -9.53
N LEU A 141 4.98 -5.75 -9.08
CA LEU A 141 4.60 -6.04 -7.69
C LEU A 141 4.71 -7.53 -7.36
N LEU A 142 4.42 -8.42 -8.32
CA LEU A 142 4.66 -9.85 -8.19
C LEU A 142 6.15 -10.23 -8.33
N GLY A 143 6.91 -9.49 -9.15
CA GLY A 143 8.35 -9.62 -9.30
C GLY A 143 9.10 -9.35 -8.00
N PHE A 144 8.62 -8.38 -7.22
CA PHE A 144 9.15 -8.06 -5.89
C PHE A 144 8.93 -9.15 -4.83
N VAL A 145 7.90 -9.98 -4.99
CA VAL A 145 7.62 -11.09 -4.05
C VAL A 145 8.30 -12.39 -4.48
N ARG A 146 8.68 -12.51 -5.75
CA ARG A 146 9.30 -13.72 -6.34
C ARG A 146 10.83 -13.64 -6.47
N GLY A 147 11.41 -12.45 -6.38
CA GLY A 147 12.86 -12.23 -6.40
C GLY A 147 13.54 -12.57 -5.09
#